data_AF-A0A5N4ANF7-F1
#
_entry.id   AF-A0A5N4ANF7-F1
#
_cell.length_a   1.000
_cell.length_b   1.000
_cell.length_c   1.000
_cell.angle_alpha   90.00
_cell.angle_beta   90.00
_cell.angle_gamma   90.00
#
_symmetry.space_group_name_H-M   'P 1'
#
loop_
_entity.id
_entity.type
_entity.pdbx_description
1 polymer ?
#
loop_
_entity_poly.entity_id
_entity_poly.type
_entity_poly.pdbx_seq_one_letter_code
_entity_poly.pdbx_strand_id
1 'polypeptide(L)'
;MTITIFIALLIVAKIRADCVIDFDIVEKGCAKPLDLSPTIVFYYLTRGYAYVDVPKVQDFVTCTWRKWGYENLDGSLNYDKMRSDKMLPWKLARHCNEFPEEYKAFESAFRKTVTDCERKPPPSPTAEGTRLCINSNYTKYIPNM
;
A
#
# COMPACT_ATOMS: atom_id res chain seq x y z
N MET A 1 -11.90 31.92 -27.72
CA MET A 1 -11.38 30.55 -28.02
C MET A 1 -10.24 30.11 -27.11
N THR A 2 -9.61 31.01 -26.34
CA THR A 2 -8.52 30.73 -25.40
C THR A 2 -9.01 30.22 -24.03
N ILE A 3 -10.15 30.70 -23.54
CA ILE A 3 -10.70 30.32 -22.21
C ILE A 3 -11.13 28.85 -22.18
N THR A 4 -11.74 28.34 -23.26
CA THR A 4 -12.18 26.94 -23.37
C THR A 4 -11.00 25.96 -23.39
N ILE A 5 -9.86 26.36 -23.97
CA ILE A 5 -8.62 25.56 -23.99
C ILE A 5 -7.98 25.53 -22.59
N PHE A 6 -8.00 26.65 -21.85
CA PHE A 6 -7.52 26.69 -20.46
C PHE A 6 -8.41 25.86 -19.51
N ILE A 7 -9.74 25.88 -19.68
CA ILE A 7 -10.64 25.05 -18.88
C ILE A 7 -10.45 23.56 -19.23
N ALA A 8 -10.29 23.21 -20.51
CA ALA A 8 -9.98 21.84 -20.92
C ALA A 8 -8.61 21.39 -20.37
N LEU A 9 -7.59 22.25 -20.38
CA LEU A 9 -6.29 21.96 -19.77
C LEU A 9 -6.35 21.87 -18.25
N LEU A 10 -7.20 22.62 -17.57
CA LEU A 10 -7.43 22.50 -16.13
C LEU A 10 -8.23 21.24 -15.77
N ILE A 11 -9.14 20.80 -16.64
CA ILE A 11 -9.84 19.51 -16.50
C ILE A 11 -8.87 18.35 -16.75
N VAL A 12 -7.97 18.46 -17.73
CA VAL A 12 -6.91 17.46 -17.99
C VAL A 12 -5.82 17.50 -16.90
N ALA A 13 -5.52 18.68 -16.34
CA ALA A 13 -4.56 18.84 -15.24
C ALA A 13 -5.12 18.45 -13.87
N LYS A 14 -6.45 18.45 -13.69
CA LYS A 14 -7.13 17.89 -12.50
C LYS A 14 -7.05 16.35 -12.41
N ILE A 15 -6.45 15.67 -13.39
CA ILE A 15 -6.34 14.19 -13.46
C ILE A 15 -4.98 13.70 -12.92
N ARG A 16 -4.28 14.49 -12.09
CA ARG A 16 -3.22 13.94 -11.24
C ARG A 16 -3.75 13.84 -9.81
N ALA A 17 -4.06 12.60 -9.42
CA ALA A 17 -4.54 12.16 -8.12
C ALA A 17 -4.01 12.99 -6.93
N ASP A 18 -4.92 13.55 -6.14
CA ASP A 18 -4.59 14.13 -4.83
C ASP A 18 -4.21 12.99 -3.89
N CYS A 19 -2.91 12.74 -3.77
CA CYS A 19 -2.34 11.83 -2.79
C CYS A 19 -1.73 12.63 -1.64
N VAL A 20 -2.12 12.29 -0.42
CA VAL A 20 -1.57 12.85 0.81
C VAL A 20 -0.70 11.78 1.47
N ILE A 21 0.52 12.15 1.83
CA ILE A 21 1.39 11.34 2.68
C ILE A 21 0.97 11.64 4.13
N ASP A 22 0.12 10.80 4.69
CA ASP A 22 -0.30 10.85 6.10
C ASP A 22 -0.56 9.41 6.58
N PHE A 23 -0.66 9.26 7.89
CA PHE A 23 -1.11 8.03 8.52
C PHE A 23 -2.62 8.06 8.81
N ASP A 24 -3.29 6.94 8.58
CA ASP A 24 -4.62 6.71 9.14
C ASP A 24 -4.57 6.46 10.66
N ILE A 25 -5.73 6.22 11.28
CA ILE A 25 -5.83 6.01 12.73
C ILE A 25 -5.03 4.77 13.19
N VAL A 26 -5.05 3.69 12.42
CA VAL A 26 -4.35 2.44 12.73
C VAL A 26 -2.85 2.66 12.62
N GLU A 27 -2.41 3.24 11.50
CA GLU A 27 -1.03 3.58 11.19
C GLU A 27 -0.46 4.54 12.25
N LYS A 28 -1.19 5.60 12.63
CA LYS A 28 -0.79 6.53 13.70
C LYS A 28 -0.53 5.80 15.02
N GLY A 29 -1.40 4.85 15.37
CA GLY A 29 -1.25 4.04 16.57
C GLY A 29 -0.03 3.11 16.56
N CYS A 30 0.40 2.65 15.38
CA CYS A 30 1.58 1.81 15.22
C CYS A 30 2.88 2.62 15.07
N ALA A 31 2.82 3.81 14.47
CA ALA A 31 3.98 4.65 14.23
C ALA A 31 4.45 5.41 15.48
N LYS A 32 3.52 5.87 16.33
CA LYS A 32 3.83 6.72 17.49
C LYS A 32 4.83 6.08 18.48
N PRO A 33 4.72 4.79 18.87
CA PRO A 33 5.69 4.16 19.76
C PRO A 33 7.09 4.00 19.15
N LEU A 34 7.18 4.07 17.81
CA LEU A 34 8.40 3.85 17.03
C LEU A 34 9.06 5.17 16.58
N ASP A 35 8.47 6.31 16.93
CA ASP A 35 8.88 7.64 16.49
C ASP A 35 9.00 7.76 14.96
N LEU A 36 8.04 7.16 14.25
CA LEU A 36 7.99 7.18 12.78
C LEU A 36 7.08 8.30 12.28
N SER A 37 7.52 8.98 11.22
CA SER A 37 6.69 9.90 10.44
C SER A 37 6.17 9.24 9.15
N PRO A 38 5.02 9.70 8.61
CA PRO A 38 4.49 9.20 7.35
C PRO A 38 5.50 9.29 6.20
N THR A 39 6.26 10.38 6.16
CA THR A 39 7.28 10.63 5.14
C THR A 39 8.40 9.59 5.17
N ILE A 40 8.90 9.24 6.36
CA ILE A 40 9.96 8.22 6.51
C ILE A 40 9.45 6.86 6.02
N VAL A 41 8.26 6.47 6.47
CA VAL A 41 7.63 5.20 6.06
C VAL A 41 7.40 5.19 4.54
N PHE A 42 6.82 6.24 3.98
CA PHE A 42 6.58 6.35 2.54
C PHE A 42 7.88 6.23 1.73
N TYR A 43 8.95 6.92 2.13
CA TYR A 43 10.24 6.83 1.44
C TYR A 43 10.85 5.45 1.54
N TYR A 44 10.79 4.81 2.70
CA TYR A 44 11.24 3.43 2.86
C TYR A 44 10.48 2.49 1.92
N LEU A 45 9.16 2.59 1.88
CA LEU A 45 8.31 1.68 1.09
C LEU A 45 8.45 1.89 -0.42
N THR A 46 8.79 3.11 -0.87
CA THR A 46 8.89 3.45 -2.30
C THR A 46 10.31 3.42 -2.85
N ARG A 47 11.32 3.79 -2.05
CA ARG A 47 12.73 3.89 -2.48
C ARG A 47 13.60 2.75 -1.93
N GLY A 48 13.02 1.87 -1.12
CA GLY A 48 13.70 0.72 -0.54
C GLY A 48 14.59 1.07 0.66
N TYR A 49 15.37 0.07 1.08
CA TYR A 49 16.12 -0.03 2.33
C TYR A 49 17.28 0.98 2.52
N ALA A 50 17.37 2.03 1.72
CA ALA A 50 18.45 3.02 1.82
C ALA A 50 18.37 3.92 3.08
N TYR A 51 17.38 3.70 3.96
CA TYR A 51 17.12 4.50 5.14
C TYR A 51 17.50 3.80 6.45
N VAL A 52 17.92 4.61 7.43
CA VAL A 52 18.54 4.22 8.70
C VAL A 52 17.59 3.48 9.69
N ASP A 53 16.30 3.37 9.37
CA ASP A 53 15.26 2.90 10.30
C ASP A 53 14.55 1.60 9.84
N VAL A 54 15.23 0.75 9.05
CA VAL A 54 14.67 -0.50 8.52
C VAL A 54 13.90 -1.34 9.58
N PRO A 55 14.46 -1.61 10.77
CA PRO A 55 13.78 -2.45 11.76
C PRO A 55 12.47 -1.81 12.26
N LYS A 56 12.48 -0.50 12.50
CA LYS A 56 11.28 0.23 12.96
C LYS A 56 10.18 0.19 11.91
N VAL A 57 10.51 0.33 10.62
CA VAL A 57 9.49 0.26 9.57
C VAL A 57 8.92 -1.16 9.44
N GLN A 58 9.74 -2.20 9.63
CA GLN A 58 9.25 -3.59 9.71
C GLN A 58 8.31 -3.82 10.90
N ASP A 59 8.64 -3.28 12.06
CA ASP A 59 7.77 -3.33 13.24
C ASP A 59 6.46 -2.57 13.02
N PHE A 60 6.52 -1.42 12.34
CA PHE A 60 5.35 -0.65 11.93
C PHE A 60 4.44 -1.45 11.00
N VAL A 61 5.00 -2.09 9.96
CA VAL A 61 4.25 -2.94 9.02
C VAL A 61 3.59 -4.10 9.76
N THR A 62 4.33 -4.79 10.62
CA THR A 62 3.84 -5.91 11.44
C THR A 62 2.69 -5.48 12.36
N CYS A 63 2.87 -4.39 13.11
CA CYS A 63 1.82 -3.83 13.97
C CYS A 63 0.55 -3.51 13.17
N THR A 64 0.71 -2.87 12.02
CA THR A 64 -0.41 -2.43 11.19
C THR A 64 -1.16 -3.64 10.61
N TRP A 65 -0.44 -4.64 10.11
CA TRP A 65 -1.03 -5.88 9.59
C TRP A 65 -1.76 -6.69 10.65
N ARG A 66 -1.24 -6.74 11.88
CA ARG A 66 -1.93 -7.36 13.01
C ARG A 66 -3.24 -6.65 13.35
N LYS A 67 -3.24 -5.31 13.36
CA LYS A 67 -4.47 -4.53 13.61
C LYS A 67 -5.51 -4.66 12.49
N TRP A 68 -5.08 -4.87 11.26
CA TRP A 68 -5.96 -5.19 10.13
C TRP A 68 -6.41 -6.67 10.08
N GLY A 69 -5.79 -7.53 10.89
CA GLY A 69 -6.07 -8.96 10.93
C GLY A 69 -5.45 -9.76 9.79
N TYR A 70 -4.44 -9.22 9.10
CA TYR A 70 -3.67 -9.90 8.06
C TYR A 70 -2.56 -10.79 8.62
N GLU A 71 -2.12 -10.52 9.84
CA GLU A 71 -1.17 -11.35 10.58
C GLU A 71 -1.76 -11.65 11.97
N ASN A 72 -1.69 -12.91 12.39
CA ASN A 72 -2.10 -13.35 13.71
C ASN A 72 -0.98 -13.08 14.74
N LEU A 73 -1.29 -13.23 16.03
CA LEU A 73 -0.31 -13.01 17.10
C LEU A 73 0.86 -14.01 17.08
N ASP A 74 0.66 -15.19 16.51
CA ASP A 74 1.69 -16.21 16.32
C ASP A 74 2.57 -15.95 15.07
N GLY A 75 2.31 -14.87 14.33
CA GLY A 75 3.02 -14.52 13.10
C GLY A 75 2.49 -15.19 11.84
N SER A 76 1.46 -16.05 11.94
CA SER A 76 0.83 -16.65 10.76
C SER A 76 0.02 -15.61 9.97
N LEU A 77 0.04 -15.73 8.64
CA LEU A 77 -0.64 -14.79 7.74
C LEU A 77 -2.06 -15.26 7.42
N ASN A 78 -2.99 -14.32 7.40
CA ASN A 78 -4.40 -14.54 7.05
C ASN A 78 -4.67 -14.04 5.62
N TYR A 79 -4.30 -14.87 4.64
CA TYR A 79 -4.47 -14.56 3.22
C TYR A 79 -5.94 -14.42 2.81
N ASP A 80 -6.87 -15.14 3.46
CA ASP A 80 -8.30 -14.99 3.20
C ASP A 80 -8.81 -13.60 3.61
N LYS A 81 -8.37 -13.11 4.77
CA LYS A 81 -8.67 -11.73 5.20
C LYS A 81 -8.11 -10.72 4.21
N MET A 82 -6.85 -10.86 3.79
CA MET A 82 -6.26 -10.01 2.75
C MET A 82 -7.09 -10.01 1.47
N ARG A 83 -7.46 -11.19 0.95
CA ARG A 83 -8.29 -11.30 -0.25
C ARG A 83 -9.67 -10.70 -0.07
N SER A 84 -10.26 -10.78 1.12
CA SER A 84 -11.62 -10.28 1.36
C SER A 84 -11.69 -8.76 1.46
N ASP A 85 -10.58 -8.12 1.86
CA ASP A 85 -10.52 -6.69 2.11
C ASP A 85 -10.58 -5.84 0.83
N LYS A 86 -10.98 -4.59 1.01
CA LYS A 86 -11.00 -3.54 -0.02
C LYS A 86 -9.78 -2.63 0.08
N MET A 87 -9.12 -2.61 1.24
CA MET A 87 -7.90 -1.82 1.44
C MET A 87 -6.76 -2.31 0.54
N LEU A 88 -5.85 -1.39 0.18
CA LEU A 88 -4.64 -1.67 -0.57
C LEU A 88 -3.41 -1.59 0.37
N PRO A 89 -3.17 -2.59 1.23
CA PRO A 89 -2.25 -2.49 2.37
C PRO A 89 -0.76 -2.32 2.04
N TRP A 90 -0.37 -2.38 0.77
CA TRP A 90 0.98 -1.99 0.35
C TRP A 90 1.11 -0.49 0.10
N LYS A 91 0.01 0.27 0.12
CA LYS A 91 -0.02 1.75 0.08
C LYS A 91 -0.04 2.36 1.50
N LEU A 92 0.74 1.80 2.43
CA LEU A 92 0.93 2.37 3.76
C LEU A 92 1.48 3.81 3.66
N ALA A 93 1.09 4.67 4.60
CA ALA A 93 1.53 6.07 4.69
C ALA A 93 1.19 6.93 3.46
N ARG A 94 0.23 6.50 2.63
CA ARG A 94 -0.22 7.23 1.45
C ARG A 94 -1.70 7.01 1.21
N HIS A 95 -2.47 8.10 1.28
CA HIS A 95 -3.91 8.11 1.00
C HIS A 95 -4.16 8.88 -0.29
N CYS A 96 -4.77 8.24 -1.29
CA CYS A 96 -5.03 8.85 -2.58
C CYS A 96 -6.53 8.90 -2.87
N ASN A 97 -7.00 10.03 -3.39
CA ASN A 97 -8.31 10.14 -4.02
C ASN A 97 -8.22 9.57 -5.45
N GLU A 98 -8.19 8.24 -5.57
CA GLU A 98 -8.15 7.53 -6.85
C GLU A 98 -9.56 7.49 -7.48
N PHE A 99 -9.63 7.47 -8.82
CA PHE A 99 -10.92 7.29 -9.49
C PHE A 99 -11.49 5.90 -9.18
N PRO A 100 -12.82 5.75 -8.99
CA PRO A 100 -13.42 4.48 -8.58
C PRO A 100 -13.10 3.28 -9.50
N GLU A 101 -12.90 3.53 -10.79
CA GLU A 101 -12.56 2.49 -11.77
C GLU A 101 -11.12 1.99 -11.62
N GLU A 102 -10.17 2.90 -11.41
CA GLU A 102 -8.77 2.56 -11.14
C GLU A 102 -8.66 1.79 -9.82
N TYR A 103 -9.41 2.20 -8.80
CA TYR A 103 -9.46 1.52 -7.51
C TYR A 103 -9.91 0.06 -7.63
N LYS A 104 -10.95 -0.22 -8.43
CA LYS A 104 -11.39 -1.60 -8.71
C LYS A 104 -10.32 -2.43 -9.42
N ALA A 105 -9.57 -1.82 -10.35
CA ALA A 105 -8.46 -2.50 -11.00
C ALA A 105 -7.36 -2.85 -9.99
N PHE A 106 -7.01 -1.92 -9.08
CA PHE A 106 -6.05 -2.17 -8.01
C PHE A 106 -6.53 -3.25 -7.02
N GLU A 107 -7.80 -3.25 -6.61
CA GLU A 107 -8.37 -4.30 -5.74
C GLU A 107 -8.33 -5.68 -6.41
N SER A 108 -8.69 -5.76 -7.69
CA SER A 108 -8.63 -7.02 -8.45
C SER A 108 -7.19 -7.52 -8.58
N ALA A 109 -6.26 -6.61 -8.91
CA ALA A 109 -4.84 -6.90 -8.98
C ALA A 109 -4.29 -7.38 -7.63
N PHE A 110 -4.67 -6.73 -6.54
CA PHE A 110 -4.31 -7.14 -5.18
C PHE A 110 -4.66 -8.60 -4.93
N ARG A 111 -5.93 -8.95 -5.11
CA ARG A 111 -6.46 -10.27 -4.77
C ARG A 111 -5.74 -11.36 -5.54
N LYS A 112 -5.48 -11.13 -6.82
CA LYS A 112 -4.71 -12.06 -7.67
C LYS A 112 -3.28 -12.22 -7.15
N THR A 113 -2.61 -11.13 -6.80
CA THR A 113 -1.24 -11.19 -6.29
C THR A 113 -1.15 -11.81 -4.91
N VAL A 114 -2.13 -11.59 -4.02
CA VAL A 114 -2.21 -12.28 -2.73
C VAL A 114 -2.27 -13.79 -2.94
N THR A 115 -3.10 -14.27 -3.86
CA THR A 115 -3.16 -15.70 -4.23
C THR A 115 -1.83 -16.21 -4.78
N ASP A 116 -1.12 -15.44 -5.61
CA ASP A 116 0.20 -15.85 -6.08
C ASP A 116 1.25 -15.92 -4.97
N CYS A 117 1.27 -14.93 -4.07
CA CYS A 117 2.19 -14.87 -2.95
C CYS A 117 1.88 -15.93 -1.89
N GLU A 118 0.64 -16.39 -1.76
CA GLU A 118 0.29 -17.55 -0.93
C GLU A 118 0.77 -18.85 -1.58
N ARG A 119 0.51 -19.03 -2.88
CA ARG A 119 0.92 -20.23 -3.63
C ARG A 119 2.44 -20.37 -3.73
N LYS A 120 3.14 -19.23 -3.86
CA LYS A 120 4.59 -19.15 -3.91
C LYS A 120 5.09 -18.10 -2.90
N PRO A 121 5.19 -18.48 -1.61
CA PRO A 121 5.60 -17.57 -0.55
C PRO A 121 6.97 -16.94 -0.81
N PRO A 122 7.16 -15.67 -0.39
CA PRO A 122 8.49 -15.09 -0.34
C PRO A 122 9.40 -15.88 0.62
N PRO A 123 10.73 -15.83 0.44
CA PRO A 123 11.68 -16.54 1.31
C PRO A 123 11.51 -16.24 2.82
N SER A 124 11.03 -15.04 3.14
CA SER A 124 10.59 -14.66 4.48
C SER A 124 9.08 -14.39 4.44
N PRO A 125 8.22 -15.34 4.85
CA PRO A 125 6.76 -15.20 4.83
C PRO A 125 6.25 -14.38 6.02
N THR A 126 6.84 -13.20 6.24
CA THR A 126 6.41 -12.20 7.22
C THR A 126 5.45 -11.20 6.59
N ALA A 127 4.85 -10.30 7.38
CA ALA A 127 4.08 -9.19 6.85
C ALA A 127 4.88 -8.39 5.81
N GLU A 128 6.12 -8.02 6.13
CA GLU A 128 6.96 -7.24 5.21
C GLU A 128 7.33 -8.03 3.95
N GLY A 129 7.74 -9.30 4.09
CA GLY A 129 8.07 -10.13 2.93
C GLY A 129 6.88 -10.34 1.99
N THR A 130 5.69 -10.54 2.56
CA THR A 130 4.45 -10.70 1.79
C THR A 130 4.03 -9.39 1.15
N ARG A 131 4.14 -8.26 1.86
CA ARG A 131 3.91 -6.92 1.31
C ARG A 131 4.81 -6.67 0.10
N LEU A 132 6.09 -7.01 0.17
CA LEU A 132 7.04 -6.87 -0.94
C LEU A 132 6.68 -7.77 -2.12
N CYS A 133 6.30 -9.03 -1.87
CA CYS A 133 5.79 -9.91 -2.90
C CYS A 133 4.60 -9.27 -3.62
N ILE A 134 3.63 -8.72 -2.88
CA ILE A 134 2.46 -8.04 -3.45
C ILE A 134 2.87 -6.82 -4.27
N ASN A 135 3.65 -5.91 -3.67
CA ASN A 135 4.08 -4.66 -4.29
C ASN A 135 4.89 -4.88 -5.58
N SER A 136 5.64 -5.99 -5.67
CA SER A 136 6.48 -6.30 -6.85
C SER A 136 5.71 -6.97 -7.99
N ASN A 137 4.48 -7.44 -7.75
CA ASN A 137 3.75 -8.29 -8.68
C ASN A 137 2.36 -7.77 -9.05
N TYR A 138 1.77 -6.83 -8.30
CA TYR A 138 0.40 -6.36 -8.54
C TYR A 138 0.20 -5.69 -9.91
N THR A 139 1.19 -4.97 -10.42
CA THR A 139 1.12 -4.29 -11.72
C THR A 139 0.93 -5.26 -12.89
N LYS A 140 1.32 -6.53 -12.75
CA LYS A 140 1.08 -7.59 -13.76
C LYS A 140 -0.39 -7.76 -14.11
N TYR A 141 -1.28 -7.35 -13.21
CA TYR A 141 -2.72 -7.52 -13.31
C TYR A 141 -3.47 -6.22 -13.63
N ILE A 142 -2.76 -5.11 -13.84
CA ILE A 142 -3.36 -3.82 -14.20
C ILE A 142 -3.13 -3.59 -15.70
N PRO A 143 -4.18 -3.62 -16.54
CA PRO A 143 -4.02 -3.33 -17.95
C PRO A 143 -3.66 -1.86 -18.17
N ASN A 144 -2.69 -1.59 -19.05
CA ASN A 144 -2.32 -0.24 -19.53
C ASN A 144 -1.70 0.71 -18.49
N MET A 145 -1.04 0.18 -17.45
CA MET A 145 -0.09 0.93 -16.62
C MET A 145 1.35 0.69 -17.03
#